data_AF-A0A6J6NL61-F1
#
_entry.id   AF-A0A6J6NL61-F1
#
_cell.length_a   1.000
_cell.length_b   1.000
_cell.length_c   1.000
_cell.angle_alpha   90.00
_cell.angle_beta   90.00
_cell.angle_gamma   90.00
#
_symmetry.space_group_name_H-M   'P 1'
#
loop_
_entity.id
_entity.type
_entity.pdbx_description
1 polymer ?
#
loop_
_entity_poly.entity_id
_entity_poly.type
_entity_poly.pdbx_seq_one_letter_code
_entity_poly.pdbx_strand_id
1 'polypeptide(L)'
;MRLLNLPASVQSRVASGIISAGHARALLGLSNEAQIDQLAKRIVAEGLSVRAVEEIIAATSPKAAGKAKKKSSGTSPEVNEIAERLGDHLDTRVKIKGGKAKGEISIEFAGFADLARIVKKIEG
;
A
#
# COMPACT_ATOMS: atom_id res chain seq x y z
N MET A 1 -12.06 -19.57 5.35
CA MET A 1 -12.90 -19.47 4.14
C MET A 1 -13.60 -18.10 4.08
N ARG A 2 -12.89 -16.99 3.80
CA ARG A 2 -13.48 -15.63 3.71
C ARG A 2 -13.26 -14.94 2.35
N LEU A 3 -12.59 -15.61 1.41
CA LEU A 3 -12.28 -15.09 0.07
C LEU A 3 -13.41 -15.34 -0.95
N LEU A 4 -14.41 -16.15 -0.60
CA LEU A 4 -15.52 -16.56 -1.48
C LEU A 4 -16.60 -15.48 -1.72
N ASN A 5 -16.49 -14.31 -1.06
CA ASN A 5 -17.47 -13.21 -1.18
C ASN A 5 -16.96 -12.03 -2.03
N LEU A 6 -15.87 -12.18 -2.76
CA LEU A 6 -15.37 -11.14 -3.67
C LEU A 6 -15.97 -11.30 -5.08
N PRO A 7 -16.18 -10.21 -5.83
CA PRO A 7 -16.52 -10.30 -7.25
C PRO A 7 -15.50 -11.14 -8.04
N ALA A 8 -15.95 -11.87 -9.05
CA ALA A 8 -15.11 -12.79 -9.84
C ALA A 8 -13.90 -12.09 -10.50
N SER A 9 -14.07 -10.82 -10.88
CA SER A 9 -13.03 -9.91 -11.37
C SER A 9 -11.90 -9.71 -10.36
N VAL A 10 -12.22 -9.49 -9.08
CA VAL A 10 -11.24 -9.30 -8.00
C VAL A 10 -10.59 -10.62 -7.63
N GLN A 11 -11.36 -11.71 -7.58
CA GLN A 11 -10.80 -13.05 -7.36
C GLN A 11 -9.73 -13.39 -8.42
N SER A 12 -10.01 -13.11 -9.70
CA SER A 12 -9.06 -13.33 -10.79
C SER A 12 -7.77 -12.52 -10.63
N ARG A 13 -7.88 -11.26 -10.17
CA ARG A 13 -6.73 -10.38 -9.90
C ARG A 13 -5.89 -10.82 -8.71
N VAL A 14 -6.52 -11.46 -7.73
CA VAL A 14 -5.81 -12.04 -6.58
C VAL A 14 -5.10 -13.33 -6.99
N ALA A 15 -5.78 -14.19 -7.77
CA ALA A 15 -5.21 -15.43 -8.28
C ALA A 15 -4.00 -15.17 -9.20
N SER A 16 -4.03 -14.10 -9.98
CA SER A 16 -2.91 -13.70 -10.85
C SER A 16 -1.81 -12.90 -10.14
N GLY A 17 -1.95 -12.62 -8.83
CA GLY A 17 -0.96 -11.87 -8.05
C GLY A 17 -0.92 -10.36 -8.31
N ILE A 18 -1.77 -9.84 -9.20
CA ILE A 18 -1.89 -8.40 -9.48
C ILE A 18 -2.35 -7.64 -8.22
N ILE A 19 -3.17 -8.27 -7.39
CA ILE A 19 -3.65 -7.72 -6.12
C ILE A 19 -3.34 -8.72 -5.00
N SER A 20 -2.65 -8.27 -3.94
CA SER A 20 -2.36 -9.12 -2.78
C SER A 20 -3.62 -9.56 -2.00
N ALA A 21 -3.49 -10.67 -1.26
CA ALA A 21 -4.53 -11.13 -0.34
C ALA A 21 -4.88 -10.11 0.77
N GLY A 22 -3.98 -9.16 1.07
CA GLY A 22 -4.23 -8.04 2.00
C GLY A 22 -5.21 -7.03 1.43
N HIS A 23 -5.03 -6.64 0.16
CA HIS A 23 -5.98 -5.78 -0.54
C HIS A 23 -7.35 -6.45 -0.68
N ALA A 24 -7.37 -7.75 -1.01
CA ALA A 24 -8.60 -8.53 -1.08
C ALA A 24 -9.39 -8.50 0.24
N ARG A 25 -8.68 -8.62 1.38
CA ARG A 25 -9.28 -8.51 2.72
C ARG A 25 -9.80 -7.11 3.02
N ALA A 26 -9.10 -6.06 2.60
CA ALA A 26 -9.55 -4.68 2.78
C ALA A 26 -10.83 -4.41 1.98
N LEU A 27 -10.88 -4.83 0.71
CA LEU A 27 -12.04 -4.66 -0.18
C LEU A 27 -13.32 -5.32 0.35
N LEU A 28 -13.21 -6.41 1.11
CA LEU A 28 -14.36 -7.03 1.81
C LEU A 28 -15.00 -6.13 2.88
N GLY A 29 -14.40 -4.99 3.21
CA GLY A 29 -15.00 -3.95 4.05
C GLY A 29 -16.07 -3.12 3.35
N LEU A 30 -16.22 -3.25 2.02
CA LEU A 30 -17.28 -2.62 1.23
C LEU A 30 -18.43 -3.61 1.02
N SER A 31 -19.67 -3.12 1.09
CA SER A 31 -20.87 -3.94 0.90
C SER A 31 -21.38 -3.98 -0.54
N ASN A 32 -20.87 -3.11 -1.42
CA ASN A 32 -21.32 -2.97 -2.81
C ASN A 32 -20.27 -3.47 -3.79
N GLU A 33 -20.62 -4.46 -4.62
CA GLU A 33 -19.74 -5.06 -5.62
C GLU A 33 -19.19 -4.05 -6.63
N ALA A 34 -19.99 -3.09 -7.07
CA ALA A 34 -19.53 -2.06 -8.01
C ALA A 34 -18.44 -1.17 -7.40
N GLN A 35 -18.53 -0.86 -6.11
CA GLN A 35 -17.51 -0.09 -5.39
C GLN A 35 -16.23 -0.93 -5.19
N ILE A 36 -16.38 -2.22 -4.89
CA ILE A 36 -15.26 -3.16 -4.81
C ILE A 36 -14.50 -3.21 -6.14
N ASP A 37 -15.21 -3.32 -7.26
CA ASP A 37 -14.62 -3.36 -8.59
C ASP A 37 -13.91 -2.05 -8.98
N GLN A 38 -14.54 -0.90 -8.70
CA GLN A 38 -13.91 0.39 -8.97
C GLN A 38 -12.65 0.59 -8.14
N LEU A 39 -12.68 0.27 -6.84
CA LEU A 39 -11.51 0.41 -5.99
C LEU A 39 -10.42 -0.60 -6.37
N ALA A 40 -10.78 -1.83 -6.77
CA ALA A 40 -9.82 -2.79 -7.31
C ALA A 40 -9.12 -2.29 -8.58
N LYS A 41 -9.84 -1.61 -9.50
CA LYS A 41 -9.22 -0.98 -10.67
C LYS A 41 -8.26 0.13 -10.26
N ARG A 42 -8.65 0.98 -9.30
CA ARG A 42 -7.78 2.04 -8.77
C ARG A 42 -6.53 1.50 -8.07
N ILE A 43 -6.64 0.40 -7.32
CA ILE A 43 -5.48 -0.27 -6.71
C ILE A 43 -4.42 -0.62 -7.76
N VAL A 44 -4.85 -1.12 -8.91
CA VAL A 44 -3.94 -1.50 -10.01
C VAL A 44 -3.42 -0.27 -10.75
N ALA A 45 -4.28 0.71 -11.04
CA ALA A 45 -3.90 1.90 -11.80
C ALA A 45 -2.98 2.85 -11.02
N GLU A 46 -3.24 3.02 -9.71
CA GLU A 46 -2.54 3.98 -8.83
C GLU A 46 -1.51 3.29 -7.92
N GLY A 47 -1.38 1.96 -7.97
CA GLY A 47 -0.42 1.21 -7.14
C GLY A 47 -0.67 1.33 -5.63
N LEU A 48 -1.94 1.46 -5.22
CA LEU A 48 -2.34 1.76 -3.84
C LEU A 48 -1.85 0.70 -2.86
N SER A 49 -1.47 1.13 -1.66
CA SER A 49 -1.14 0.22 -0.56
C SER A 49 -2.40 -0.24 0.19
N VAL A 50 -2.33 -1.40 0.86
CA VAL A 50 -3.42 -1.91 1.71
C VAL A 50 -3.94 -0.86 2.70
N ARG A 51 -3.04 -0.08 3.31
CA ARG A 51 -3.41 1.00 4.24
C ARG A 51 -4.19 2.12 3.56
N ALA A 52 -3.76 2.54 2.37
CA ALA A 52 -4.48 3.55 1.60
C ALA A 52 -5.88 3.06 1.20
N VAL A 53 -6.01 1.78 0.84
CA VAL A 53 -7.30 1.14 0.54
C VAL A 53 -8.20 1.14 1.77
N GLU A 54 -7.67 0.73 2.93
CA GLU A 54 -8.41 0.76 4.21
C GLU A 54 -8.88 2.18 4.57
N GLU A 55 -8.05 3.20 4.37
CA GLU A 55 -8.40 4.61 4.59
C GLU A 55 -9.51 5.10 3.65
N ILE A 56 -9.44 4.76 2.35
CA ILE A 56 -10.48 5.09 1.37
C ILE A 56 -11.81 4.44 1.76
N ILE A 57 -11.79 3.19 2.20
CA ILE A 57 -12.98 2.46 2.63
C ILE A 57 -13.56 3.06 3.91
N ALA A 58 -12.72 3.42 4.87
CA ALA A 58 -13.12 4.08 6.11
C ALA A 58 -13.75 5.46 5.84
N ALA A 59 -13.23 6.21 4.86
CA ALA A 59 -13.79 7.51 4.45
C ALA A 59 -15.14 7.38 3.71
N THR A 60 -15.38 6.24 3.05
CA THR A 60 -16.59 6.00 2.23
C THR A 60 -17.75 5.40 3.04
N SER A 61 -17.49 4.83 4.22
CA SER A 61 -18.52 4.25 5.09
C SER A 61 -19.11 5.28 6.07
N PRO A 62 -20.41 5.63 6.00
CA PRO A 62 -21.04 6.56 6.94
C PRO A 62 -21.24 5.99 8.35
N LYS A 63 -20.77 4.77 8.65
CA LYS A 63 -21.05 4.04 9.90
C LYS A 63 -19.85 3.88 10.86
N ALA A 64 -18.84 4.74 10.74
CA ALA A 64 -17.77 4.81 11.73
C ALA A 64 -17.35 6.25 12.05
N ALA A 65 -18.33 7.14 12.27
CA ALA A 65 -18.12 8.35 13.06
C ALA A 65 -17.88 7.96 14.52
N GLY A 66 -16.68 7.47 14.83
CA GLY A 66 -16.43 6.89 16.15
C GLY A 66 -15.02 6.35 16.38
N LYS A 67 -13.99 6.99 15.79
CA LYS A 67 -12.61 7.06 16.31
C LYS A 67 -11.76 7.89 15.35
N ALA A 68 -12.05 9.18 15.32
CA ALA A 68 -11.03 10.17 14.96
C ALA A 68 -9.95 10.13 16.06
N LYS A 69 -8.95 9.26 15.91
CA LYS A 69 -7.72 9.32 16.72
C LYS A 69 -6.64 9.99 15.87
N LYS A 70 -6.52 11.30 16.10
CA LYS A 70 -5.33 12.17 16.02
C LYS A 70 -4.35 11.95 14.85
N LYS A 71 -4.21 13.01 14.04
CA LYS A 71 -2.96 13.40 13.37
C LYS A 71 -1.76 13.19 14.30
N SER A 72 -0.81 12.33 13.91
CA SER A 72 0.66 12.58 13.96
C SER A 72 1.48 11.34 13.57
N SER A 73 1.95 11.32 12.33
CA SER A 73 3.37 11.02 12.02
C SER A 73 3.62 11.72 10.67
N GLY A 74 4.09 12.95 10.64
CA GLY A 74 5.46 13.25 11.02
C GLY A 74 6.45 12.95 9.88
N THR A 75 6.02 12.89 8.62
CA THR A 75 6.94 12.90 7.48
C THR A 75 6.83 14.28 6.83
N SER A 76 7.88 15.11 6.99
CA SER A 76 8.01 16.39 6.27
C SER A 76 7.90 16.12 4.75
N PRO A 77 7.33 17.02 3.94
CA PRO A 77 7.33 16.90 2.48
C PRO A 77 8.74 16.56 1.92
N GLU A 78 9.79 17.13 2.50
CA GLU A 78 11.19 16.86 2.18
C GLU A 78 11.57 15.38 2.33
N VAL A 79 11.02 14.70 3.35
CA VAL A 79 11.33 13.28 3.61
C VAL A 79 10.62 12.38 2.61
N ASN A 80 9.45 12.78 2.11
CA ASN A 80 8.78 12.07 1.03
C ASN A 80 9.56 12.20 -0.30
N GLU A 81 10.05 13.39 -0.62
CA GLU A 81 10.87 13.60 -1.82
C GLU A 81 12.18 12.77 -1.78
N ILE A 82 12.81 12.66 -0.61
CA ILE A 82 13.99 11.81 -0.43
C ILE A 82 13.62 10.32 -0.60
N ALA A 83 12.49 9.89 -0.07
CA ALA A 83 12.01 8.51 -0.23
C ALA A 83 11.72 8.19 -1.70
N GLU A 84 11.13 9.12 -2.44
CA GLU A 84 10.82 8.97 -3.86
C GLU A 84 12.09 8.89 -4.71
N ARG A 85 13.06 9.79 -4.50
CA ARG A 85 14.36 9.75 -5.20
C ARG A 85 15.14 8.47 -4.91
N LEU A 86 15.12 7.99 -3.67
CA LEU A 86 15.72 6.70 -3.32
C LEU A 86 14.99 5.53 -3.97
N GLY A 87 13.66 5.61 -4.06
CA GLY A 87 12.84 4.63 -4.75
C GLY A 87 13.16 4.53 -6.23
N ASP A 88 13.26 5.67 -6.91
CA ASP A 88 13.62 5.75 -8.33
C ASP A 88 15.04 5.20 -8.58
N HIS A 89 16.00 5.57 -7.74
CA HIS A 89 17.38 5.11 -7.89
C HIS A 89 17.51 3.60 -7.65
N LEU A 90 16.85 3.08 -6.62
CA LEU A 90 16.90 1.67 -6.25
C LEU A 90 15.92 0.81 -7.06
N ASP A 91 15.02 1.43 -7.83
CA ASP A 91 13.97 0.75 -8.59
C ASP A 91 13.13 -0.15 -7.66
N THR A 92 12.75 0.39 -6.50
CA THR A 92 11.93 -0.31 -5.51
C THR A 92 11.20 0.69 -4.60
N ARG A 93 10.24 0.21 -3.80
CA ARG A 93 9.52 1.04 -2.84
C ARG A 93 10.38 1.31 -1.60
N VAL A 94 10.65 2.59 -1.36
CA VAL A 94 11.35 3.08 -0.17
C VAL A 94 10.39 3.87 0.72
N LYS A 95 10.46 3.65 2.03
CA LYS A 95 9.72 4.40 3.05
C LYS A 95 10.69 4.94 4.07
N ILE A 96 10.50 6.19 4.46
CA ILE A 96 11.29 6.82 5.51
C ILE A 96 10.35 7.24 6.63
N LYS A 97 10.67 6.84 7.85
CA LYS A 97 9.96 7.24 9.06
C LYS A 97 10.95 7.81 10.05
N GLY A 98 10.65 8.91 10.70
CA GLY A 98 11.57 9.47 11.68
C GLY A 98 11.26 10.89 12.09
N GLY A 99 11.87 11.32 13.18
CA GLY A 99 11.87 12.70 13.64
C GLY A 99 13.25 13.33 13.55
N LYS A 100 13.42 14.53 14.11
CA LYS A 100 14.65 15.35 14.02
C LYS A 100 15.95 14.67 14.50
N ALA A 101 15.89 13.62 15.32
CA ALA A 101 17.07 12.99 15.94
C ALA A 101 17.30 11.52 15.54
N LYS A 102 16.27 10.80 15.11
CA LYS A 102 16.35 9.38 14.69
C LYS A 102 15.32 9.11 13.60
N GLY A 103 15.73 8.29 12.64
CA GLY A 103 14.88 7.81 11.56
C GLY A 103 15.23 6.38 11.13
N GLU A 104 14.32 5.80 10.38
CA GLU A 104 14.32 4.46 9.85
C GLU A 104 14.00 4.54 8.36
N ILE A 105 14.80 3.85 7.55
CA ILE A 105 14.56 3.65 6.12
C ILE A 105 14.16 2.19 5.93
N SER A 106 12.99 1.95 5.36
CA SER A 106 12.50 0.62 4.99
C SER A 106 12.50 0.50 3.47
N ILE A 107 13.21 -0.49 2.94
CA ILE A 107 13.30 -0.79 1.51
C ILE A 107 12.59 -2.12 1.28
N GLU A 108 11.52 -2.12 0.49
CA GLU A 108 10.84 -3.36 0.09
C GLU A 108 11.64 -4.04 -1.03
N PHE A 109 11.61 -5.37 -1.12
CA PHE A 109 12.25 -6.13 -2.20
C PHE A 109 11.40 -7.34 -2.56
N ALA A 110 11.38 -7.72 -3.83
CA ALA A 110 10.53 -8.82 -4.32
C ALA A 110 11.09 -10.22 -3.98
N GLY A 111 12.41 -10.32 -3.77
CA GLY A 111 13.08 -11.57 -3.43
C GLY A 111 14.60 -11.41 -3.35
N PHE A 112 15.32 -12.51 -3.14
CA PHE A 112 16.78 -12.49 -2.95
C PHE A 112 17.56 -11.87 -4.12
N ALA A 113 17.14 -12.12 -5.36
CA ALA A 113 17.79 -11.53 -6.54
C ALA A 113 17.64 -10.00 -6.57
N ASP A 114 16.47 -9.50 -6.17
CA ASP A 114 16.19 -8.07 -6.10
C ASP A 114 16.94 -7.41 -4.94
N LEU A 115 17.03 -8.08 -3.79
CA LEU A 115 17.89 -7.66 -2.68
C LEU A 115 19.35 -7.55 -3.11
N ALA A 116 19.89 -8.54 -3.82
CA ALA A 116 21.27 -8.52 -4.32
C ALA A 116 21.52 -7.35 -5.28
N ARG A 117 20.57 -7.05 -6.17
CA ARG A 117 20.62 -5.88 -7.06
C ARG A 117 20.60 -4.57 -6.28
N ILE A 118 19.73 -4.44 -5.27
CA ILE A 118 19.64 -3.26 -4.39
C ILE A 118 20.95 -3.06 -3.63
N VAL A 119 21.50 -4.11 -3.01
CA VAL A 119 22.78 -4.05 -2.29
C VAL A 119 23.89 -3.59 -3.23
N LYS A 120 23.98 -4.14 -4.43
CA LYS A 120 24.96 -3.72 -5.44
C LYS A 120 24.84 -2.23 -5.80
N LYS A 121 23.61 -1.71 -5.95
CA LYS A 121 23.38 -0.27 -6.20
C LYS A 121 23.79 0.62 -5.01
N ILE A 122 23.71 0.11 -3.78
CA ILE A 122 24.11 0.85 -2.56
C ILE A 122 25.63 0.83 -2.38
N GLU A 123 26.28 -0.30 -2.66
CA GLU A 123 27.73 -0.47 -2.49
C GLU A 123 28.56 0.21 -3.59
N GLY A 124 28.00 0.32 -4.81
CA GLY A 124 28.69 0.85 -5.99
C GLY A 124 29.44 -0.22 -6.76
#